data_AF-A0A7C7RHA3-F1
#
_entry.id   AF-A0A7C7RHA3-F1
#
_cell.length_a   1.000
_cell.length_b   1.000
_cell.length_c   1.000
_cell.angle_alpha   90.00
_cell.angle_beta   90.00
_cell.angle_gamma   90.00
#
_symmetry.space_group_name_H-M   'P 1'
#
loop_
_entity.id
_entity.type
_entity.pdbx_description
1 polymer ?
#
loop_
_entity_poly.entity_id
_entity_poly.type
_entity_poly.pdbx_seq_one_letter_code
_entity_poly.pdbx_strand_id
1 'polypeptide(L)'
;MGLYGDRIGDIIVAVRPGGLYGQGHGHFLPTADYGISSIKAVLVMAGPGLKRNYELKRPVWLVDLAPTIAHLMGIPPPRQSEGKVLYEAIEFQETRSRA
;
A
#
# COMPACT_ATOMS: atom_id res chain seq x y z
N MET A 1 6.86 1.69 -7.12
CA MET A 1 7.53 0.56 -7.80
C MET A 1 8.67 -0.06 -7.01
N GLY A 2 9.25 0.62 -6.00
CA GLY A 2 10.33 0.03 -5.19
C GLY A 2 11.60 -0.28 -5.98
N LEU A 3 11.80 0.40 -7.11
CA LEU A 3 12.98 0.23 -7.97
C LEU A 3 14.08 1.17 -7.47
N TYR A 4 14.86 0.71 -6.48
CA TYR A 4 16.00 1.44 -5.93
C TYR A 4 17.20 0.51 -5.69
N GLY A 5 18.39 1.11 -5.62
CA GLY A 5 19.65 0.43 -5.29
C GLY A 5 20.38 -0.17 -6.50
N ASP A 6 21.57 -0.69 -6.23
CA ASP A 6 22.57 -1.04 -7.26
C ASP A 6 22.19 -2.24 -8.15
N ARG A 7 21.07 -2.91 -7.84
CA ARG A 7 20.58 -4.07 -8.60
C ARG A 7 19.45 -3.73 -9.57
N ILE A 8 19.13 -2.45 -9.74
CA ILE A 8 18.12 -1.98 -10.67
C ILE A 8 18.80 -1.57 -11.98
N GLY A 9 18.23 -2.02 -13.10
CA GLY A 9 18.75 -1.69 -14.42
C GLY A 9 18.50 -0.22 -14.80
N ASP A 10 19.34 0.31 -15.69
CA ASP A 10 19.23 1.69 -16.21
C ASP A 10 17.95 1.93 -17.01
N ILE A 11 17.42 0.87 -17.63
CA ILE A 11 16.21 0.90 -18.45
C ILE A 11 15.18 -0.03 -17.82
N ILE A 12 14.02 0.55 -17.48
CA ILE A 12 12.86 -0.18 -16.99
C ILE A 12 11.85 -0.34 -18.11
N VAL A 13 11.44 -1.57 -18.37
CA VAL A 13 10.42 -1.89 -19.38
C VAL A 13 9.16 -2.37 -18.68
N ALA A 14 8.03 -1.77 -19.03
CA ALA A 14 6.71 -2.23 -18.63
C ALA A 14 5.92 -2.66 -19.88
N VAL A 15 5.23 -3.78 -19.79
CA VAL A 15 4.45 -4.36 -20.89
C VAL A 15 2.99 -3.93 -20.77
N ARG A 16 2.34 -3.72 -21.92
CA ARG A 16 0.89 -3.45 -21.96
C ARG A 16 0.11 -4.70 -21.52
N PRO A 17 -0.93 -4.57 -20.68
CA PRO A 17 -1.81 -5.68 -20.32
C PRO A 17 -2.40 -6.35 -21.57
N GLY A 18 -2.41 -7.68 -21.60
CA GLY A 18 -2.92 -8.48 -22.73
C GLY A 18 -1.96 -8.70 -23.89
N GLY A 19 -0.70 -8.27 -23.79
CA GLY A 19 0.34 -8.54 -24.79
C GLY A 19 0.81 -10.00 -24.81
N LEU A 20 1.50 -10.38 -25.89
CA LEU A 20 2.05 -11.74 -26.11
C LEU A 20 3.34 -12.04 -25.33
N TYR A 21 3.82 -11.09 -24.52
CA TYR A 21 5.06 -11.26 -23.75
C TYR A 21 4.78 -11.89 -22.38
N GLY A 22 4.77 -13.23 -22.37
CA GLY A 22 5.15 -14.10 -21.25
C GLY A 22 4.52 -13.86 -19.87
N GLN A 23 3.43 -14.58 -19.58
CA GLN A 23 2.92 -15.00 -18.26
C GLN A 23 3.78 -14.64 -17.01
N GLY A 24 3.40 -13.61 -16.24
CA GLY A 24 3.96 -13.33 -14.90
C GLY A 24 3.51 -12.00 -14.32
N HIS A 25 3.71 -11.77 -13.02
CA HIS A 25 3.22 -10.56 -12.35
C HIS A 25 4.17 -9.35 -12.49
N GLY A 26 5.46 -9.58 -12.78
CA GLY A 26 6.52 -8.59 -12.59
C GLY A 26 6.77 -7.61 -13.74
N HIS A 27 6.19 -7.85 -14.93
CA HIS A 27 6.41 -7.04 -16.13
C HIS A 27 5.28 -6.05 -16.42
N PHE A 28 4.20 -6.09 -15.64
CA PHE A 28 3.11 -5.13 -15.73
C PHE A 28 3.26 -4.05 -14.66
N LEU A 29 2.71 -2.86 -14.91
CA LEU A 29 2.56 -1.87 -13.85
C LEU A 29 1.59 -2.41 -12.78
N PRO A 30 1.85 -2.24 -11.47
CA PRO A 30 0.98 -2.72 -10.38
C PRO A 30 -0.45 -2.17 -10.40
N THR A 31 -0.69 -1.12 -11.19
CA THR A 31 -2.00 -0.54 -11.42
C THR A 31 -2.71 -1.12 -12.64
N ALA A 32 -2.12 -2.11 -13.31
CA ALA A 32 -2.67 -2.74 -14.50
C ALA A 32 -3.92 -3.57 -14.21
N ASP A 33 -4.91 -3.41 -15.09
CA ASP A 33 -6.12 -4.22 -15.15
C ASP A 33 -6.13 -5.00 -16.48
N TYR A 34 -6.66 -6.23 -16.47
CA TYR A 34 -6.82 -7.06 -17.66
C TYR A 34 -8.11 -7.88 -17.61
N GLY A 35 -9.07 -7.53 -18.45
CA GLY A 35 -10.41 -8.13 -18.45
C GLY A 35 -11.07 -7.94 -17.08
N ILE A 36 -11.40 -9.05 -16.42
CA ILE A 36 -11.99 -9.08 -15.08
C ILE A 36 -10.96 -9.19 -13.94
N SER A 37 -9.67 -9.24 -14.27
CA SER A 37 -8.58 -9.46 -13.31
C SER A 37 -7.68 -8.24 -13.20
N SER A 38 -6.93 -8.14 -12.11
CA SER A 38 -5.88 -7.15 -11.91
C SER A 38 -4.76 -7.75 -11.05
N ILE A 39 -3.61 -7.10 -11.04
CA ILE A 39 -2.50 -7.44 -10.14
C ILE A 39 -2.49 -6.58 -8.86
N LYS A 40 -3.58 -5.86 -8.58
CA LYS A 40 -3.74 -5.09 -7.35
C LYS A 40 -3.79 -6.04 -6.15
N ALA A 41 -3.12 -5.66 -5.07
CA ALA A 41 -3.19 -6.39 -3.81
C ALA A 41 -4.54 -6.15 -3.11
N VAL A 42 -4.96 -7.14 -2.31
CA VAL A 42 -6.10 -7.00 -1.40
C VAL A 42 -5.58 -6.54 -0.04
N LEU A 43 -6.22 -5.53 0.56
CA LEU A 43 -5.94 -5.06 1.91
C LEU A 43 -7.15 -5.33 2.81
N VAL A 44 -6.94 -6.05 3.90
CA VAL A 44 -7.90 -6.23 4.99
C VAL A 44 -7.21 -5.83 6.29
N MET A 45 -7.84 -4.98 7.08
CA MET A 45 -7.30 -4.48 8.34
C MET A 45 -8.29 -4.80 9.48
N ALA A 46 -7.79 -5.37 10.58
CA ALA A 46 -8.61 -5.69 11.74
C ALA A 46 -7.76 -5.64 13.02
N GLY A 47 -8.30 -5.01 14.07
CA GLY A 47 -7.62 -4.87 15.35
C GLY A 47 -8.10 -3.67 16.16
N PRO A 48 -7.58 -3.48 17.38
CA PRO A 48 -7.88 -2.31 18.21
C PRO A 48 -7.52 -1.00 17.51
N GLY A 49 -8.34 0.04 17.68
CA GLY A 49 -8.12 1.37 17.11
C GLY A 49 -8.39 1.47 15.60
N LEU A 50 -8.88 0.41 14.94
CA LEU A 50 -9.31 0.44 13.55
C LEU A 50 -10.83 0.50 13.47
N LYS A 51 -11.34 1.29 12.52
CA LYS A 51 -12.78 1.39 12.28
C LYS A 51 -13.34 0.04 11.85
N ARG A 52 -14.48 -0.33 12.43
CA ARG A 52 -15.20 -1.56 12.08
C ARG A 52 -16.11 -1.35 10.88
N ASN A 53 -16.23 -2.38 10.03
CA ASN A 53 -17.11 -2.39 8.85
C ASN A 53 -16.92 -1.15 7.96
N TYR A 54 -15.68 -0.66 7.85
CA TYR A 54 -15.35 0.53 7.08
C TYR A 54 -14.63 0.16 5.79
N GLU A 55 -15.11 0.68 4.67
CA GLU A 55 -14.49 0.54 3.37
C GLU A 55 -13.71 1.82 3.03
N LEU A 56 -12.41 1.68 2.80
CA LEU A 56 -11.53 2.78 2.41
C LEU A 56 -11.98 3.35 1.05
N LYS A 57 -12.09 4.67 0.95
CA LYS A 57 -12.63 5.32 -0.25
C LYS A 57 -11.55 5.84 -1.18
N ARG A 58 -10.32 5.95 -0.71
CA ARG A 58 -9.18 6.42 -1.50
C ARG A 58 -8.29 5.25 -1.90
N PRO A 59 -7.55 5.37 -3.03
CA PRO A 59 -6.52 4.41 -3.36
C PRO A 59 -5.49 4.31 -2.22
N VAL A 60 -5.19 3.06 -1.86
CA VAL A 60 -4.13 2.68 -0.93
C VAL A 60 -2.95 2.16 -1.74
N TRP A 61 -1.76 2.68 -1.46
CA TRP A 61 -0.53 2.19 -2.03
C TRP A 61 0.19 1.27 -1.05
N LEU A 62 0.91 0.28 -1.56
CA LEU A 62 1.67 -0.65 -0.70
C LEU A 62 2.64 0.08 0.25
N VAL A 63 3.20 1.21 -0.20
CA VAL A 63 4.12 2.04 0.58
C VAL A 63 3.46 2.71 1.79
N ASP A 64 2.13 2.79 1.84
CA ASP A 64 1.36 3.39 2.92
C ASP A 64 1.30 2.46 4.16
N LEU A 65 1.54 1.16 4.00
CA LEU A 65 1.37 0.18 5.08
C LEU A 65 2.41 0.33 6.18
N ALA A 66 3.69 0.48 5.82
CA ALA A 66 4.77 0.60 6.79
C ALA A 66 4.59 1.80 7.74
N PRO A 67 4.36 3.04 7.27
CA PRO A 67 4.11 4.17 8.18
C PRO A 67 2.78 4.02 8.94
N THR A 68 1.76 3.38 8.36
CA THR A 68 0.49 3.13 9.06
C THR A 68 0.66 2.17 10.24
N ILE A 69 1.37 1.05 10.04
CA ILE A 69 1.64 0.08 11.10
C ILE A 69 2.50 0.72 12.20
N ALA A 70 3.54 1.47 11.83
CA ALA A 70 4.36 2.19 12.79
C ALA A 70 3.53 3.16 13.65
N HIS A 71 2.62 3.90 13.02
CA HIS A 71 1.70 4.80 13.73
C HIS A 71 0.78 4.03 14.71
N LEU A 72 0.18 2.92 14.28
CA LEU A 72 -0.68 2.09 15.14
C LEU A 72 0.09 1.48 16.32
N MET A 73 1.38 1.20 16.15
CA MET A 73 2.27 0.68 17.18
C MET A 73 2.84 1.77 18.10
N GLY A 74 2.64 3.06 17.78
CA GLY A 74 3.23 4.17 18.54
C GLY A 74 4.75 4.26 18.41
N ILE A 75 5.33 3.79 17.30
CA ILE A 75 6.78 3.82 17.03
C ILE A 75 7.09 4.79 15.87
N PRO A 76 8.32 5.31 15.75
CA PRO A 76 8.68 6.17 14.63
C PRO A 76 8.56 5.40 13.29
N PRO A 77 8.13 6.07 12.20
CA PRO A 77 8.07 5.44 10.89
C PRO A 77 9.48 5.07 10.39
N PRO A 78 9.61 4.05 9.53
CA PRO A 78 10.88 3.74 8.89
C PRO A 78 11.47 4.96 8.19
N ARG A 79 12.78 5.16 8.33
CA ARG A 79 13.50 6.36 7.84
C ARG A 79 13.27 6.67 6.35
N GLN A 80 13.01 5.64 5.54
CA GLN A 80 12.85 5.74 4.09
C GLN A 80 11.39 5.57 3.64
N SER A 81 10.43 5.62 4.56
CA SER A 81 9.01 5.56 4.19
C SER A 81 8.58 6.83 3.46
N GLU A 82 8.02 6.65 2.27
CA GLU A 82 7.44 7.74 1.46
C GLU A 82 5.90 7.72 1.45
N GLY A 83 5.30 6.65 1.99
CA GLY A 83 3.84 6.50 2.04
C GLY A 83 3.18 7.35 3.11
N LYS A 84 1.86 7.50 3.00
CA LYS A 84 1.03 8.20 3.98
C LYS A 84 0.51 7.23 5.04
N VAL A 85 0.19 7.75 6.23
CA VAL A 85 -0.59 7.00 7.23
C VAL A 85 -2.05 6.97 6.79
N LEU A 86 -2.69 5.79 6.84
CA LEU A 86 -4.10 5.59 6.49
C LEU A 86 -5.03 6.00 7.63
N TYR A 87 -5.01 7.29 8.00
CA TYR A 87 -5.85 7.82 9.08
C TYR A 87 -7.36 7.59 8.89
N GLU A 88 -7.83 7.47 7.63
CA GLU A 88 -9.24 7.13 7.36
C GLU A 88 -9.64 5.77 7.92
N ALA A 89 -8.70 4.83 8.09
CA ALA A 89 -8.94 3.50 8.67
C ALA A 89 -8.94 3.50 10.22
N ILE A 90 -8.47 4.57 10.85
CA ILE A 90 -8.18 4.63 12.29
C ILE A 90 -9.32 5.32 13.03
N GLU A 91 -9.71 4.78 14.18
CA GLU A 91 -10.65 5.44 15.10
C GLU A 91 -9.94 6.59 15.81
N PHE A 92 -10.50 7.80 15.73
CA PHE A 92 -10.04 8.89 16.56
C PHE A 92 -10.52 8.65 17.99
N GLN A 93 -9.61 8.23 18.86
CA GLN A 93 -9.82 8.29 20.29
C GLN A 93 -9.46 9.71 20.72
N GLU A 94 -10.48 10.52 21.03
CA GLU A 94 -10.27 11.79 21.71
C GLU A 94 -9.47 11.50 22.97
N THR A 95 -8.28 12.08 23.08
CA THR A 95 -7.41 11.90 24.25
C THR A 95 -8.18 12.39 25.47
N ARG A 96 -8.88 11.49 26.16
CA ARG A 96 -9.37 11.78 27.51
C ARG A 96 -8.11 11.97 28.34
N SER A 97 -7.74 13.22 28.57
CA SER A 97 -6.83 13.61 29.64
C SER A 97 -7.34 12.88 30.88
N ARG A 98 -6.63 11.82 31.27
CA ARG A 98 -6.80 11.27 32.61
C ARG A 98 -6.26 12.35 33.54
N ALA A 99 -7.20 12.90 34.32
CA ALA A 99 -7.08 13.71 35.53
C ALA A 99 -5.73 14.39 35.79
#